data_AF-K0MD53-F1
#
_entry.id   AF-K0MD53-F1
#
_cell.length_a   1.000
_cell.length_b   1.000
_cell.length_c   1.000
_cell.angle_alpha   90.00
_cell.angle_beta   90.00
_cell.angle_gamma   90.00
#
_symmetry.space_group_name_H-M   'P 1'
#
loop_
_entity.id
_entity.type
_entity.pdbx_description
1 polymer ?
#
loop_
_entity_poly.entity_id
_entity_poly.type
_entity_poly.pdbx_seq_one_letter_code
_entity_poly.pdbx_strand_id
1 'polypeptide(L)' 'MTLPWREQQAAGAAWGLLDGEIDHRDVVLTRAEREANGKMVSCCSRAAGKGRRIVLEL' A
#
# COMPACT_ATOMS: atom_id res chain seq x y z
N MET A 1 -24.36 -1.29 1.47
CA MET A 1 -23.05 -0.59 1.44
C MET A 1 -21.94 -1.57 1.08
N THR A 2 -22.03 -2.19 -0.09
CA THR A 2 -21.11 -3.22 -0.59
C THR A 2 -20.78 -2.81 -2.01
N LEU A 3 -19.79 -1.94 -2.19
CA LEU A 3 -19.23 -1.77 -3.52
C LEU A 3 -18.53 -3.10 -3.88
N PRO A 4 -18.87 -3.71 -5.03
CA PRO A 4 -18.30 -4.97 -5.45
C PRO A 4 -16.78 -4.85 -5.53
N TRP A 5 -16.07 -5.87 -5.08
CA TRP A 5 -14.60 -5.93 -4.96
C TRP A 5 -13.81 -5.42 -6.19
N ARG A 6 -14.41 -5.44 -7.39
CA ARG A 6 -13.84 -4.88 -8.63
C ARG A 6 -13.70 -3.34 -8.65
N GLU A 7 -14.49 -2.61 -7.88
CA GLU A 7 -14.39 -1.13 -7.78
C GLU A 7 -13.37 -0.65 -6.74
N GLN A 8 -12.92 -1.53 -5.83
CA GLN A 8 -11.80 -1.21 -4.92
C GLN A 8 -10.43 -1.26 -5.62
N GLN A 9 -10.34 -1.86 -6.81
CA GLN A 9 -9.11 -1.89 -7.61
C GLN A 9 -8.68 -0.51 -8.12
N ALA A 10 -9.55 0.51 -8.06
CA ALA A 10 -9.28 1.84 -8.62
C ALA A 10 -8.99 2.95 -7.59
N ALA A 11 -9.18 2.72 -6.28
CA ALA A 11 -9.19 3.82 -5.29
C ALA A 11 -7.85 4.08 -4.57
N GLY A 12 -6.79 3.33 -4.88
CA GLY A 12 -5.46 3.65 -4.38
C GLY A 12 -4.43 3.30 -5.44
N ALA A 13 -3.95 4.30 -6.17
CA ALA A 13 -2.77 4.11 -7.00
C ALA A 13 -1.68 3.47 -6.12
N ALA A 14 -1.13 2.34 -6.58
CA ALA A 14 0.00 1.75 -5.91
C ALA A 14 1.21 2.66 -6.18
N TRP A 15 1.73 3.30 -5.14
CA TRP A 15 2.87 4.20 -5.22
C TRP A 15 4.16 3.42 -5.06
N GLY A 16 5.18 3.74 -5.85
CA GLY A 16 6.52 3.19 -5.68
C GLY A 16 7.14 3.66 -4.36
N LEU A 17 7.75 2.74 -3.62
CA LEU A 17 8.49 3.05 -2.40
C LEU A 17 9.97 3.24 -2.75
N LEU A 18 10.51 4.39 -2.37
CA LEU A 18 11.94 4.70 -2.50
C LEU A 18 12.71 4.37 -1.21
N ASP A 19 12.08 4.57 -0.05
CA ASP A 19 12.68 4.27 1.27
C ASP A 19 11.63 4.03 2.36
N GLY A 20 11.97 3.19 3.34
CA GLY A 20 11.15 2.85 4.50
C GLY A 20 10.48 1.47 4.43
N GLU A 21 9.60 1.20 5.39
CA GLU A 21 8.90 -0.09 5.53
C GLU A 21 7.40 0.16 5.65
N ILE A 22 6.60 -0.65 4.95
CA ILE A 22 5.15 -0.50 4.85
C ILE A 22 4.44 -1.57 5.69
N ASP A 23 3.51 -1.13 6.53
CA ASP A 23 2.47 -1.99 7.10
C ASP A 23 1.34 -2.13 6.08
N HIS A 24 1.39 -3.24 5.34
CA HIS A 24 0.42 -3.58 4.30
C HIS A 24 -0.94 -3.96 4.89
N ARG A 25 -1.87 -3.03 4.80
CA ARG A 25 -3.29 -3.21 5.19
C ARG A 25 -4.21 -3.37 3.97
N ASP A 26 -3.62 -3.30 2.79
CA ASP A 26 -4.32 -3.46 1.53
C ASP A 26 -4.67 -4.93 1.26
N VAL A 27 -5.73 -5.11 0.49
CA VAL A 27 -6.19 -6.43 0.02
C VAL A 27 -6.00 -6.60 -1.49
N VAL A 28 -5.29 -5.66 -2.11
CA VAL A 28 -5.16 -5.55 -3.58
C VAL A 28 -3.82 -6.11 -4.05
N LEU A 29 -2.73 -5.86 -3.30
CA LEU A 29 -1.44 -6.44 -3.62
C LEU A 29 -1.43 -7.94 -3.37
N THR A 30 -0.67 -8.67 -4.17
CA THR A 30 -0.37 -10.07 -3.91
C THR A 30 0.58 -10.19 -2.71
N ARG A 31 0.67 -11.40 -2.16
CA ARG A 31 1.60 -11.67 -1.06
C ARG A 31 3.06 -11.37 -1.44
N ALA A 32 3.48 -11.77 -2.64
CA ALA A 32 4.85 -11.53 -3.12
C ALA A 32 5.14 -10.02 -3.26
N GLU A 33 4.17 -9.23 -3.72
CA GLU A 33 4.33 -7.78 -3.83
C GLU A 33 4.44 -7.07 -2.48
N ARG A 34 3.69 -7.56 -1.47
CA ARG A 34 3.82 -7.06 -0.08
C ARG A 34 5.16 -7.44 0.54
N GLU A 35 5.61 -8.68 0.33
CA GLU A 35 6.91 -9.15 0.82
C GLU A 35 8.07 -8.40 0.16
N ALA A 36 7.91 -7.96 -1.10
CA ALA A 36 8.90 -7.13 -1.80
C ALA A 36 8.98 -5.69 -1.25
N ASN A 37 7.96 -5.20 -0.54
CA ASN A 37 7.91 -3.85 0.05
C ASN A 37 8.28 -2.71 -0.92
N GLY A 38 8.08 -2.90 -2.22
CA GLY A 38 8.48 -1.96 -3.27
C GLY A 38 7.38 -0.98 -3.69
N LYS A 39 6.14 -1.21 -3.25
CA LYS A 39 4.99 -0.36 -3.57
C LYS A 39 3.92 -0.43 -2.50
N MET A 40 3.16 0.66 -2.32
CA MET A 40 2.07 0.71 -1.33
C MET A 40 0.77 1.23 -1.92
N VAL A 41 -0.36 0.77 -1.37
CA VAL A 41 -1.67 1.38 -1.60
C VAL A 41 -1.94 2.40 -0.50
N SER A 42 -1.99 3.69 -0.84
CA SER A 42 -2.01 4.78 0.15
C SER A 42 -3.31 4.92 0.96
N CYS A 43 -4.43 4.36 0.48
CA CYS A 43 -5.72 4.51 1.15
C CYS A 43 -5.81 3.80 2.51
N CYS A 44 -5.05 2.71 2.71
CA CYS A 44 -5.10 1.92 3.94
C CYS A 44 -3.73 1.52 4.49
N SER A 45 -2.69 1.47 3.66
CA SER A 45 -1.33 1.11 4.10
C SER A 45 -0.70 2.25 4.90
N ARG A 46 0.23 1.93 5.79
CA ARG A 46 0.91 2.92 6.66
C ARG A 46 2.41 2.62 6.74
N ALA A 47 3.19 3.55 7.28
CA ALA A 47 4.57 3.26 7.68
C ALA A 47 4.57 2.22 8.82
N ALA A 48 5.49 1.26 8.77
CA ALA A 48 5.63 0.22 9.77
C ALA A 48 6.18 0.82 11.08
N GLY A 49 5.28 1.10 12.03
CA GLY A 49 5.61 1.61 13.36
C GLY A 49 5.34 3.11 13.57
N LYS A 50 5.20 3.51 14.83
CA LYS A 50 4.94 4.91 15.21
C LYS A 50 6.16 5.78 14.96
N GLY A 51 5.95 6.97 14.38
CA GLY A 51 7.03 7.93 14.12
C GLY A 51 7.97 7.54 12.96
N ARG A 52 7.61 6.51 12.19
CA ARG A 52 8.39 6.05 11.04
C ARG A 52 7.96 6.80 9.79
N ARG A 53 8.94 7.10 8.94
CA ARG A 53 8.75 7.81 7.67
C ARG A 53 8.93 6.81 6.52
N ILE A 54 8.17 7.04 5.46
CA ILE A 54 8.34 6.40 4.16
C ILE A 54 8.53 7.47 3.09
N VAL A 55 9.27 7.14 2.05
CA VAL A 55 9.53 8.03 0.90
C VAL A 55 8.94 7.38 -0.33
N LEU A 56 8.09 8.11 -1.04
CA LEU A 56 7.39 7.63 -2.22
C LEU A 56 7.90 8.34 -3.46
N GLU A 57 7.89 7.63 -4.57
CA GLU A 57 8.00 8.20 -5.91
C GLU A 57 6.59 8.68 -6.34
N LEU A 58 6.46 9.97 -6.66
CA LEU A 58 5.22 10.61 -7.11
C LEU A 58 5.39 11.13 -8.54
#